data_AF-A0A964WXJ1-F1
#
_entry.id   AF-A0A964WXJ1-F1
#
_cell.length_a   1.000
_cell.length_b   1.000
_cell.length_c   1.000
_cell.angle_alpha   90.00
_cell.angle_beta   90.00
_cell.angle_gamma   90.00
#
_symmetry.space_group_name_H-M   'P 1'
#
loop_
_entity.id
_entity.type
_entity.pdbx_description
1 polymer ?
#
loop_
_entity_poly.entity_id
_entity_poly.type
_entity_poly.pdbx_seq_one_letter_code
_entity_poly.pdbx_strand_id
1 'polypeptide(L)'
;MKRIHFLVCLILVIGCSSDNNSFEEELESIDFSCCGPNPFEDTNVDNLDQSRGEIQLQGLITPNNDGINDFWIVNNLELYENFTLQIFDINGNLVFEADENSENFGFTESDFRSNKNSVFEYKLVIVDEATYLNQGYFCSFTGPEKRSAGNCTTVFRDPILE
;
A
#
# COMPACT_ATOMS: atom_id res chain seq x y z
N MET A 1 12.03 -46.74 -59.28
CA MET A 1 12.15 -45.38 -59.85
C MET A 1 11.31 -44.43 -58.98
N LYS A 2 11.88 -43.25 -58.72
CA LYS A 2 11.52 -42.22 -57.73
C LYS A 2 10.06 -41.75 -57.74
N ARG A 3 9.45 -41.57 -56.55
CA ARG A 3 8.49 -40.50 -56.15
C ARG A 3 8.48 -40.39 -54.61
N ILE A 4 9.40 -39.61 -54.02
CA ILE A 4 9.25 -38.21 -53.55
C ILE A 4 8.10 -38.03 -52.55
N HIS A 5 8.51 -37.77 -51.29
CA HIS A 5 7.70 -37.45 -50.11
C HIS A 5 6.86 -36.17 -50.30
N PHE A 6 5.67 -36.16 -49.70
CA PHE A 6 5.04 -34.92 -49.23
C PHE A 6 4.62 -35.15 -47.77
N LEU A 7 5.51 -34.77 -46.86
CA LEU A 7 5.23 -34.75 -45.43
C LEU A 7 4.51 -33.43 -45.16
N VAL A 8 3.19 -33.48 -44.98
CA VAL A 8 2.40 -32.32 -44.57
C VAL A 8 2.77 -32.02 -43.12
N CYS A 9 3.67 -31.05 -42.97
CA CYS A 9 4.00 -30.47 -41.68
C CYS A 9 2.81 -29.60 -41.27
N LEU A 10 2.02 -30.08 -40.31
CA LEU A 10 1.01 -29.28 -39.62
C LEU A 10 1.76 -28.31 -38.71
N ILE A 11 2.27 -27.23 -39.28
CA ILE A 11 2.84 -26.12 -38.52
C ILE A 11 1.65 -25.37 -37.94
N LEU A 12 1.33 -25.66 -36.68
CA LEU A 12 0.61 -24.72 -35.84
C LEU A 12 1.53 -23.51 -35.67
N VAL A 13 1.26 -22.47 -36.45
CA VAL A 13 1.74 -21.12 -36.16
C VAL A 13 1.09 -20.69 -34.84
N ILE A 14 1.73 -21.02 -33.73
CA ILE A 14 1.61 -20.21 -32.52
C ILE A 14 2.38 -18.94 -32.87
N GLY A 15 1.64 -17.94 -33.37
CA GLY A 15 2.17 -16.60 -33.47
C GLY A 15 2.50 -16.13 -32.07
N CYS A 16 3.78 -16.07 -31.71
CA CYS A 16 4.21 -15.23 -30.60
C CYS A 16 4.05 -13.78 -31.07
N SER A 17 2.94 -13.15 -30.72
CA SER A 17 2.87 -11.69 -30.67
C SER A 17 3.63 -11.30 -29.41
N SER A 18 4.80 -10.70 -29.59
CA SER A 18 5.50 -9.97 -28.53
C SER A 18 4.67 -8.74 -28.18
N ASP A 19 3.75 -8.89 -27.25
CA ASP A 19 3.14 -7.75 -26.57
C ASP A 19 3.64 -7.78 -25.13
N ASN A 20 4.63 -6.93 -24.87
CA ASN A 20 5.18 -6.68 -23.55
C ASN A 20 4.06 -6.11 -22.68
N ASN A 21 3.45 -6.91 -21.82
CA ASN A 21 2.64 -6.36 -20.72
C ASN A 21 2.41 -7.32 -19.54
N SER A 22 3.35 -8.24 -19.27
CA SER A 22 3.25 -9.13 -18.10
C SER A 22 3.48 -8.41 -16.76
N PHE A 23 3.92 -7.14 -16.77
CA PHE A 23 4.17 -6.37 -15.55
C PHE A 23 2.98 -5.47 -15.18
N GLU A 24 2.21 -5.01 -16.16
CA GLU A 24 0.98 -4.25 -15.93
C GLU A 24 -0.16 -5.17 -15.47
N GLU A 25 -0.23 -6.42 -15.95
CA GLU A 25 -1.20 -7.42 -15.48
C GLU A 25 -0.90 -7.97 -14.08
N GLU A 26 0.37 -8.02 -13.66
CA GLU A 26 0.75 -8.46 -12.31
C GLU A 26 0.35 -7.41 -11.25
N LEU A 27 0.47 -6.12 -11.59
CA LEU A 27 0.04 -4.98 -10.78
C LEU A 27 -1.49 -4.81 -10.68
N GLU A 28 -2.26 -5.29 -11.67
CA GLU A 28 -3.72 -5.40 -11.54
C GLU A 28 -4.15 -6.60 -10.68
N SER A 29 -3.26 -7.59 -10.49
CA SER A 29 -3.55 -8.84 -9.75
C SER A 29 -3.06 -8.83 -8.29
N ILE A 30 -2.12 -7.94 -7.95
CA ILE A 30 -1.91 -7.57 -6.56
C ILE A 30 -3.16 -6.77 -6.18
N ASP A 31 -4.10 -7.45 -5.52
CA ASP A 31 -5.20 -6.81 -4.82
C ASP A 31 -4.57 -5.92 -3.74
N PHE A 32 -4.11 -4.72 -4.13
CA PHE A 32 -3.67 -3.64 -3.25
C PHE A 32 -4.90 -3.13 -2.51
N SER A 33 -5.46 -4.02 -1.70
CA SER A 33 -6.61 -3.71 -0.90
C SER A 33 -6.06 -2.98 0.30
N CYS A 34 -6.15 -1.66 0.25
CA CYS A 34 -5.85 -0.77 1.35
C CYS A 34 -6.51 -1.20 2.67
N CYS A 35 -7.57 -2.02 2.59
CA CYS A 35 -8.25 -2.62 3.74
C CYS A 35 -8.64 -4.08 3.49
N GLY A 36 -7.87 -4.80 2.69
CA GLY A 36 -8.03 -6.24 2.48
C GLY A 36 -6.78 -6.99 2.91
N PRO A 37 -6.55 -8.20 2.37
CA PRO A 37 -5.40 -9.00 2.76
C PRO A 37 -4.09 -8.25 2.52
N ASN A 38 -3.28 -8.13 3.57
CA ASN A 38 -1.97 -7.52 3.48
C ASN A 38 -0.98 -8.49 2.80
N PRO A 39 -0.38 -8.17 1.64
CA PRO A 39 0.57 -9.08 1.00
C PRO A 39 1.89 -9.22 1.78
N PHE A 40 2.15 -8.36 2.77
CA PHE A 40 3.30 -8.45 3.66
C PHE A 40 2.98 -9.16 4.99
N GLU A 41 1.79 -9.75 5.15
CA GLU A 41 1.37 -10.36 6.41
C GLU A 41 2.36 -11.43 6.90
N ASP A 42 2.88 -12.26 5.99
CA ASP A 42 3.83 -13.33 6.32
C ASP A 42 5.22 -12.80 6.71
N THR A 43 5.54 -11.54 6.39
CA THR A 43 6.83 -10.91 6.71
C THR A 43 6.76 -9.98 7.91
N ASN A 44 5.57 -9.60 8.35
CA ASN A 44 5.38 -8.76 9.51
C ASN A 44 5.82 -9.47 10.79
N VAL A 45 6.38 -8.71 11.72
CA VAL A 45 6.89 -9.19 13.01
C VAL A 45 6.28 -8.34 14.11
N ASP A 46 5.71 -8.98 15.12
CA ASP A 46 5.18 -8.32 16.31
C ASP A 46 5.58 -9.08 17.57
N ASN A 47 6.77 -8.75 18.08
CA ASN A 47 7.29 -9.17 19.38
C ASN A 47 7.32 -7.98 20.38
N LEU A 48 6.69 -6.86 20.03
CA LEU A 48 6.71 -5.63 20.81
C LEU A 48 5.81 -5.77 22.05
N ASP A 49 6.28 -5.29 23.20
CA ASP A 49 5.41 -5.17 24.37
C ASP A 49 4.44 -4.00 24.20
N GLN A 50 3.23 -4.30 23.75
CA GLN A 50 2.20 -3.30 23.50
C GLN A 50 1.26 -3.05 24.68
N SER A 51 1.67 -3.41 25.90
CA SER A 51 0.86 -3.22 27.12
C SER A 51 0.51 -1.76 27.43
N ARG A 52 1.28 -0.81 26.89
CA ARG A 52 1.04 0.64 27.03
C ARG A 52 0.01 1.19 26.03
N GLY A 53 -0.22 0.49 24.91
CA GLY A 53 -1.16 0.87 23.87
C GLY A 53 -0.82 0.24 22.53
N GLU A 54 -1.77 -0.46 21.92
CA GLU A 54 -1.57 -1.16 20.65
C GLU A 54 -1.30 -0.18 19.49
N ILE A 55 -0.31 -0.49 18.66
CA ILE A 55 -0.04 0.23 17.41
C ILE A 55 -1.21 -0.02 16.46
N GLN A 56 -1.84 1.08 16.02
CA GLN A 56 -2.96 1.00 15.06
C GLN A 56 -2.66 1.88 13.86
N LEU A 57 -2.73 1.28 12.68
CA LEU A 57 -2.52 1.94 11.39
C LEU A 57 -3.85 2.08 10.65
N GLN A 58 -3.98 3.15 9.89
CA GLN A 58 -5.16 3.41 9.08
C GLN A 58 -4.95 2.87 7.67
N GLY A 59 -5.84 2.00 7.18
CA GLY A 59 -5.79 1.55 5.80
C GLY A 59 -6.26 2.62 4.80
N LEU A 60 -6.96 3.65 5.26
CA LEU A 60 -7.58 4.66 4.41
C LEU A 60 -7.60 6.03 5.05
N ILE A 61 -7.28 7.04 4.25
CA ILE A 61 -7.43 8.45 4.58
C ILE A 61 -8.14 9.21 3.45
N THR A 62 -8.66 10.37 3.80
CA THR A 62 -9.50 11.22 2.95
C THR A 62 -9.10 12.69 3.08
N PRO A 63 -7.92 13.12 2.59
CA PRO A 63 -7.42 14.49 2.74
C PRO A 63 -8.26 15.50 1.94
N ASN A 64 -9.39 15.89 2.51
CA ASN A 64 -10.38 16.82 1.96
C ASN A 64 -10.50 18.11 2.80
N ASN A 65 -9.74 18.18 3.90
CA ASN A 65 -9.62 19.28 4.85
C ASN A 65 -10.95 19.60 5.58
N ASP A 66 -11.70 18.56 5.95
CA ASP A 66 -12.90 18.65 6.80
C ASP A 66 -12.65 18.29 8.28
N GLY A 67 -11.44 17.84 8.60
CA GLY A 67 -10.97 17.44 9.92
C GLY A 67 -11.11 15.94 10.21
N ILE A 68 -11.64 15.13 9.29
CA ILE A 68 -11.92 13.71 9.48
C ILE A 68 -11.04 12.88 8.55
N ASN A 69 -10.21 12.00 9.11
CA ASN A 69 -9.29 11.12 8.35
C ASN A 69 -8.40 11.86 7.32
N ASP A 70 -8.11 13.15 7.52
CA ASP A 70 -7.28 13.94 6.60
C ASP A 70 -5.79 13.55 6.59
N PHE A 71 -5.35 12.88 7.65
CA PHE A 71 -3.95 12.57 7.91
C PHE A 71 -3.78 11.09 8.11
N TRP A 72 -2.71 10.54 7.55
CA TRP A 72 -2.31 9.19 7.90
C TRP A 72 -1.45 9.25 9.17
N ILE A 73 -1.97 8.68 10.24
CA ILE A 73 -1.33 8.66 11.56
C ILE A 73 -1.22 7.22 12.07
N VAL A 74 -0.13 6.96 12.78
CA VAL A 74 0.08 5.72 13.52
C VAL A 74 -0.28 5.98 14.98
N ASN A 75 -1.39 5.42 15.46
CA ASN A 75 -1.82 5.64 16.84
C ASN A 75 -0.87 4.95 17.81
N ASN A 76 -0.62 5.60 18.95
CA ASN A 76 0.25 5.13 20.04
C ASN A 76 1.74 5.00 19.69
N LEU A 77 2.17 5.46 18.51
CA LEU A 77 3.58 5.41 18.12
C LEU A 77 4.47 6.19 19.11
N GLU A 78 3.95 7.29 19.66
CA GLU A 78 4.61 8.12 20.67
C GLU A 78 4.88 7.41 22.01
N LEU A 79 4.28 6.24 22.24
CA LEU A 79 4.52 5.44 23.44
C LEU A 79 5.80 4.61 23.37
N TYR A 80 6.40 4.49 22.18
CA TYR A 80 7.56 3.67 21.90
C TYR A 80 8.77 4.52 21.56
N GLU A 81 9.93 4.11 22.07
CA GLU A 81 11.21 4.77 21.77
C GLU A 81 11.86 4.09 20.56
N ASN A 82 12.51 4.90 19.71
CA ASN A 82 13.22 4.50 18.50
C ASN A 82 12.33 3.80 17.47
N PHE A 83 11.94 4.55 16.44
CA PHE A 83 11.21 3.98 15.32
C PHE A 83 11.74 4.56 14.02
N THR A 84 11.42 3.88 12.93
CA THR A 84 11.60 4.40 11.59
C THR A 84 10.35 4.11 10.81
N LEU A 85 9.74 5.16 10.28
CA LEU A 85 8.57 5.11 9.42
C LEU A 85 9.00 5.59 8.04
N GLN A 86 8.80 4.77 7.02
CA GLN A 86 9.03 5.11 5.63
C GLN A 86 7.74 4.90 4.85
N ILE A 87 7.43 5.84 3.96
CA ILE A 87 6.27 5.76 3.06
C ILE A 87 6.76 5.93 1.64
N PHE A 88 6.31 5.03 0.78
CA PHE A 88 6.66 4.97 -0.62
C PHE A 88 5.42 5.18 -1.50
N ASP A 89 5.60 5.83 -2.64
CA ASP A 89 4.57 5.82 -3.68
C ASP A 89 4.45 4.43 -4.33
N ILE A 90 3.45 4.23 -5.18
CA ILE A 90 3.20 2.96 -5.88
C ILE A 90 4.36 2.52 -6.79
N ASN A 91 5.29 3.43 -7.14
CA ASN A 91 6.47 3.11 -7.93
C ASN A 91 7.69 2.76 -7.05
N GLY A 92 7.51 2.74 -5.72
CA GLY A 92 8.57 2.47 -4.74
C GLY A 92 9.47 3.68 -4.43
N ASN A 93 9.09 4.90 -4.83
CA ASN A 93 9.86 6.09 -4.47
C ASN A 93 9.54 6.49 -3.03
N LEU A 94 10.57 6.73 -2.21
CA LEU A 94 10.41 7.27 -0.85
C LEU A 94 9.81 8.69 -0.93
N VAL A 95 8.61 8.87 -0.38
CA VAL A 95 7.87 10.15 -0.36
C VAL A 95 7.78 10.76 1.03
N PHE A 96 8.00 9.96 2.08
CA PHE A 96 8.08 10.44 3.46
C PHE A 96 8.90 9.50 4.32
N GLU A 97 9.61 10.09 5.28
CA GLU A 97 10.40 9.38 6.28
C GLU A 97 10.29 10.14 7.61
N ALA A 98 10.11 9.39 8.70
CA ALA A 98 10.10 9.91 10.06
C ALA A 98 10.77 8.93 11.02
N ASP A 99 11.34 9.49 12.07
CA ASP A 99 12.02 8.81 13.17
C ASP A 99 11.69 9.49 14.51
N GLU A 100 12.30 9.04 15.61
CA GLU A 100 12.06 9.62 16.95
C GLU A 100 12.47 11.10 17.09
N ASN A 101 13.25 11.64 16.16
CA ASN A 101 13.70 13.04 16.16
C ASN A 101 12.85 13.94 15.27
N SER A 102 11.91 13.36 14.53
CA SER A 102 11.05 14.07 13.60
C SER A 102 10.01 14.91 14.33
N GLU A 103 9.78 16.15 13.89
CA GLU A 103 8.80 17.05 14.51
C GLU A 103 7.35 16.63 14.24
N ASN A 104 7.13 15.77 13.24
CA ASN A 104 5.81 15.27 12.84
C ASN A 104 5.89 13.77 12.50
N PHE A 105 4.95 13.00 13.03
CA PHE A 105 4.85 11.55 12.83
C PHE A 105 3.72 11.15 11.87
N GLY A 106 3.03 12.14 11.29
CA GLY A 106 1.95 11.92 10.33
C GLY A 106 2.34 12.34 8.91
N PHE A 107 1.83 11.62 7.92
CA PHE A 107 1.92 11.98 6.51
C PHE A 107 0.76 12.93 6.18
N THR A 108 1.06 14.11 5.63
CA THR A 108 0.15 15.28 5.64
C THR A 108 -0.36 15.70 4.26
N GLU A 109 -1.39 16.57 4.24
CA GLU A 109 -1.99 17.13 3.02
C GLU A 109 -0.94 17.71 2.04
N SER A 110 0.12 18.37 2.52
CA SER A 110 1.17 18.89 1.65
C SER A 110 1.89 17.80 0.88
N ASP A 111 2.00 16.62 1.46
CA ASP A 111 2.66 15.46 0.88
C ASP A 111 1.73 14.74 -0.12
N PHE A 112 0.41 14.85 0.06
CA PHE A 112 -0.60 14.30 -0.84
C PHE A 112 -0.92 15.17 -2.07
N ARG A 113 -0.53 16.44 -2.07
CA ARG A 113 -0.96 17.41 -3.10
C ARG A 113 -0.63 17.04 -4.55
N SER A 114 0.38 16.19 -4.77
CA SER A 114 0.72 15.66 -6.09
C SER A 114 0.08 14.31 -6.42
N ASN A 115 -0.48 13.61 -5.43
CA ASN A 115 -0.83 12.18 -5.47
C ASN A 115 -2.29 11.97 -5.02
N LYS A 116 -3.23 12.57 -5.76
CA LYS A 116 -4.67 12.38 -5.52
C LYS A 116 -5.08 10.97 -5.91
N ASN A 117 -5.84 10.28 -5.07
CA ASN A 117 -6.32 8.92 -5.36
C ASN A 117 -5.16 7.96 -5.60
N SER A 118 -4.31 7.83 -4.60
CA SER A 118 -3.08 7.05 -4.68
C SER A 118 -3.02 6.00 -3.59
N VAL A 119 -2.32 4.91 -3.90
CA VAL A 119 -1.95 3.86 -2.96
C VAL A 119 -0.50 4.13 -2.55
N PHE A 120 -0.24 4.00 -1.26
CA PHE A 120 1.09 4.14 -0.68
C PHE A 120 1.47 2.87 0.04
N GLU A 121 2.73 2.46 -0.10
CA GLU A 121 3.35 1.43 0.74
C GLU A 121 3.93 2.10 1.98
N TYR A 122 3.78 1.50 3.15
CA TYR A 122 4.49 1.91 4.35
C TYR A 122 5.37 0.78 4.89
N LYS A 123 6.45 1.19 5.57
CA LYS A 123 7.28 0.33 6.40
C LYS A 123 7.50 1.02 7.74
N LEU A 124 7.03 0.38 8.81
CA LEU A 124 7.22 0.82 10.18
C LEU A 124 8.09 -0.20 10.91
N VAL A 125 9.19 0.28 11.47
CA VAL A 125 10.09 -0.50 12.34
C VAL A 125 10.12 0.18 13.70
N ILE A 126 9.92 -0.59 14.78
CA ILE A 126 10.04 -0.09 16.16
C ILE A 126 11.11 -0.93 16.87
N VAL A 127 12.10 -0.26 17.47
CA VAL A 127 13.35 -0.83 17.99
C VAL A 127 14.23 -1.46 16.90
N ASP A 128 13.77 -2.53 16.26
CA ASP A 128 14.39 -3.21 15.12
C ASP A 128 13.38 -4.15 14.42
N GLU A 129 13.74 -4.66 13.23
CA GLU A 129 12.85 -5.54 12.44
C GLU A 129 12.56 -6.89 13.12
N ALA A 130 13.39 -7.31 14.08
CA ALA A 130 13.16 -8.54 14.84
C ALA A 130 12.17 -8.33 16.01
N THR A 131 12.01 -7.09 16.46
CA THR A 131 11.09 -6.69 17.51
C THR A 131 9.75 -6.29 16.95
N TYR A 132 9.74 -5.38 15.98
CA TYR A 132 8.52 -4.93 15.32
C TYR A 132 8.80 -4.50 13.88
N LEU A 133 8.16 -5.17 12.93
CA LEU A 133 8.13 -4.81 11.52
C LEU A 133 6.69 -4.88 11.06
N ASN A 134 6.14 -3.76 10.62
CA ASN A 134 4.83 -3.70 10.01
C ASN A 134 4.93 -3.01 8.65
N GLN A 135 4.62 -3.76 7.60
CA GLN A 135 4.55 -3.30 6.23
C GLN A 135 3.15 -3.51 5.69
N GLY A 136 2.72 -2.61 4.81
CA GLY A 136 1.38 -2.66 4.26
C GLY A 136 1.12 -1.53 3.28
N TYR A 137 -0.14 -1.42 2.89
CA TYR A 137 -0.62 -0.34 2.04
C TYR A 137 -1.67 0.50 2.76
N PHE A 138 -1.74 1.78 2.40
CA PHE A 138 -2.90 2.62 2.69
C PHE A 138 -3.30 3.42 1.46
N CYS A 139 -4.59 3.76 1.40
CA CYS A 139 -5.16 4.55 0.32
C CYS A 139 -5.34 6.00 0.76
N SER A 140 -5.12 6.92 -0.18
CA SER A 140 -5.59 8.30 -0.08
C SER A 140 -6.67 8.55 -1.10
N PHE A 141 -7.90 8.85 -0.64
CA PHE A 141 -9.01 9.22 -1.52
C PHE A 141 -9.33 10.70 -1.39
N THR A 142 -9.31 11.42 -2.52
CA THR A 142 -9.65 12.84 -2.55
C THR A 142 -10.64 13.11 -3.68
N GLY A 143 -11.59 13.99 -3.42
CA GLY A 143 -12.56 14.44 -4.41
C GLY A 143 -13.90 14.85 -3.81
N PRO A 144 -14.83 15.38 -4.62
CA PRO A 144 -16.20 15.66 -4.18
C PRO A 144 -17.10 14.41 -4.23
N GLU A 145 -16.65 13.35 -4.89
CA GLU A 145 -17.43 12.13 -5.09
C GLU A 145 -17.31 11.24 -3.87
N LYS A 146 -18.46 10.76 -3.41
CA LYS A 146 -18.48 9.77 -2.36
C LYS A 146 -17.94 8.44 -2.85
N ARG A 147 -17.23 7.72 -1.99
CA ARG A 147 -16.65 6.41 -2.28
C ARG A 147 -17.02 5.42 -1.20
N SER A 148 -17.19 4.16 -1.58
CA SER A 148 -17.32 3.12 -0.56
C SER A 148 -15.99 2.96 0.17
N ALA A 149 -16.04 2.92 1.50
CA ALA A 149 -14.88 2.55 2.31
C ALA A 149 -14.50 1.06 2.13
N GLY A 150 -15.33 0.26 1.43
CA GLY A 150 -15.12 -1.17 1.31
C GLY A 150 -15.07 -1.83 2.69
N ASN A 151 -14.02 -2.61 2.94
CA ASN A 151 -13.79 -3.27 4.22
C ASN A 151 -13.00 -2.41 5.22
N CYS A 152 -12.68 -1.15 4.89
CA CYS A 152 -11.97 -0.26 5.79
C CYS A 152 -12.81 0.04 7.02
N THR A 153 -12.30 -0.32 8.19
CA THR A 153 -12.82 0.18 9.47
C THR A 153 -12.29 1.60 9.68
N THR A 154 -13.10 2.61 9.41
CA THR A 154 -12.77 4.00 9.76
C THR A 154 -13.21 4.28 11.20
N VAL A 155 -12.34 4.90 12.00
CA VAL A 155 -12.64 5.26 13.40
C VAL A 155 -13.76 6.30 13.44
N PHE A 156 -13.76 7.22 12.47
CA PHE A 156 -14.79 8.23 12.27
C PHE A 156 -15.30 8.16 10.83
N ARG A 157 -16.62 8.10 10.68
CA ARG A 157 -17.26 8.10 9.37
C ARG A 157 -17.05 9.47 8.73
N ASP A 158 -16.21 9.51 7.71
CA ASP A 158 -16.04 10.68 6.85
C ASP A 158 -17.26 10.82 5.92
N PRO A 159 -17.87 12.01 5.78
CA PRO A 159 -18.96 12.27 4.84
C PRO A 159 -18.69 11.89 3.37
N ILE A 160 -17.43 11.82 2.94
CA ILE A 160 -17.01 11.36 1.61
C ILE A 160 -17.06 9.83 1.49
N LEU A 161 -17.12 9.10 2.60
CA LEU A 161 -17.18 7.64 2.61
C LEU A 161 -18.62 7.14 2.84
N GLU A 162 -19.12 6.27 1.97
CA GLU A 162 -20.42 5.59 2.09
C GLU A 162 -20.31 4.18 2.69
#